data_AF-A0A5N5MAJ2-F1
#
_entry.id   AF-A0A5N5MAJ2-F1
#
_cell.length_a   1.000
_cell.length_b   1.000
_cell.length_c   1.000
_cell.angle_alpha   90.00
_cell.angle_beta   90.00
_cell.angle_gamma   90.00
#
_symmetry.space_group_name_H-M   'P 1'
#
loop_
_entity.id
_entity.type
_entity.pdbx_description
1 polymer ?
#
loop_
_entity_poly.entity_id
_entity_poly.type
_entity_poly.pdbx_seq_one_letter_code
_entity_poly.pdbx_strand_id
1 'polypeptide(L)'
;MAMSSEGFILLDIRPEWERDKARVAGSLHVPLFVKDMDSSPITLLKKWVHFGYVGLWTGQNFTTLNPDFLRQVEAEVPDKDAKLLVACGEGLRSIMAASKLYAGGFKNLGWLAGGFNRSANSDFPAVEGSEKLQYATIGGVSYFFLQLLILLRAVGKDD
;
A
#
# COMPACT_ATOMS: atom_id res chain seq x y z
N MET A 1 -3.99 11.37 14.20
CA MET A 1 -2.89 11.16 13.25
C MET A 1 -1.88 10.25 13.91
N ALA A 2 -1.54 9.12 13.29
CA ALA A 2 -0.49 8.24 13.78
C ALA A 2 0.84 8.98 13.60
N MET A 3 1.44 9.40 14.71
CA MET A 3 2.75 10.00 14.74
C MET A 3 3.74 8.99 15.31
N SER A 4 4.87 8.76 14.64
CA SER A 4 5.97 8.01 15.25
C SER A 4 6.53 8.80 16.44
N SER A 5 7.29 8.15 17.31
CA SER A 5 8.04 8.80 18.40
C SER A 5 8.98 9.92 17.91
N GLU A 6 9.31 9.93 16.62
CA GLU A 6 10.17 10.91 15.97
C GLU A 6 9.38 12.05 15.26
N GLY A 7 8.05 12.05 15.40
CA GLY A 7 7.14 13.07 14.88
C GLY A 7 6.80 12.91 13.39
N PHE A 8 7.00 11.73 12.80
CA PHE A 8 6.63 11.49 11.41
C PHE A 8 5.14 11.20 11.29
N ILE A 9 4.54 11.81 10.27
CA ILE A 9 3.22 11.50 9.76
C ILE A 9 3.33 10.28 8.84
N LEU A 10 2.67 9.19 9.18
CA LEU A 10 2.60 8.03 8.31
C LEU A 10 1.58 8.27 7.19
N LEU A 11 2.05 8.30 5.95
CA LEU A 11 1.24 8.40 4.74
C LEU A 11 1.21 7.04 4.02
N ASP A 12 0.08 6.34 4.15
CA ASP A 12 -0.20 5.13 3.37
C ASP A 12 -0.62 5.54 1.95
N ILE A 13 0.11 5.07 0.95
CA ILE A 13 -0.16 5.36 -0.46
C ILE A 13 -0.67 4.14 -1.23
N ARG A 14 -0.97 3.05 -0.52
CA ARG A 14 -1.52 1.85 -1.16
C ARG A 14 -2.91 2.14 -1.72
N PRO A 15 -3.32 1.43 -2.77
CA PRO A 15 -4.71 1.46 -3.20
C PRO A 15 -5.68 1.00 -2.11
N GLU A 16 -6.93 1.45 -2.20
CA GLU A 16 -7.98 1.19 -1.20
C GLU A 16 -8.12 -0.30 -0.85
N TRP A 17 -8.15 -1.19 -1.84
CA TRP A 17 -8.33 -2.63 -1.62
C TRP A 17 -7.18 -3.32 -0.85
N GLU A 18 -5.97 -2.74 -0.84
CA GLU A 18 -4.89 -3.24 0.03
C GLU A 18 -5.07 -2.70 1.45
N ARG A 19 -5.50 -1.44 1.57
CA ARG A 19 -5.71 -0.78 2.87
C ARG A 19 -6.91 -1.34 3.63
N ASP A 20 -7.95 -1.76 2.93
CA ASP A 20 -9.15 -2.34 3.53
C ASP A 20 -8.87 -3.66 4.25
N LYS A 21 -7.87 -4.41 3.77
CA LYS A 21 -7.42 -5.66 4.41
C LYS A 21 -6.68 -5.39 5.72
N ALA A 22 -5.74 -4.45 5.70
CA ALA A 22 -4.97 -4.08 6.87
C ALA A 22 -4.40 -2.67 6.78
N ARG A 23 -4.48 -2.01 7.93
CA ARG A 23 -4.25 -0.63 8.32
C ARG A 23 -3.29 -0.26 9.43
N VAL A 24 -2.47 0.80 9.35
CA VAL A 24 -1.98 1.40 10.61
C VAL A 24 -3.04 2.37 11.12
N ALA A 25 -3.51 2.18 12.36
CA ALA A 25 -4.54 3.03 12.94
C ALA A 25 -4.07 4.49 12.99
N GLY A 26 -4.88 5.41 12.47
CA GLY A 26 -4.58 6.84 12.42
C GLY A 26 -3.61 7.28 11.31
N SER A 27 -3.14 6.39 10.43
CA SER A 27 -2.34 6.80 9.26
C SER A 27 -3.18 7.61 8.27
N LEU A 28 -2.53 8.59 7.62
CA LEU A 28 -3.12 9.27 6.48
C LEU A 28 -3.15 8.34 5.28
N HIS A 29 -4.12 8.55 4.39
CA HIS A 29 -4.27 7.72 3.20
C HIS A 29 -4.53 8.58 1.98
N VAL A 30 -3.62 8.50 1.01
CA VAL A 30 -3.80 9.07 -0.33
C VAL A 30 -3.22 8.09 -1.33
N PRO A 31 -4.05 7.38 -2.12
CA PRO A 31 -3.56 6.32 -3.00
C PRO A 31 -2.74 6.92 -4.16
N LEU A 32 -1.54 6.40 -4.39
CA LEU A 32 -0.73 6.76 -5.56
C LEU A 32 -1.29 6.15 -6.85
N PHE A 33 -1.83 4.94 -6.73
CA PHE A 33 -2.46 4.21 -7.82
C PHE A 33 -3.93 3.96 -7.51
N VAL A 34 -4.77 4.18 -8.50
CA VAL A 34 -6.22 3.99 -8.43
C VAL A 34 -6.64 3.03 -9.55
N LYS A 35 -7.86 2.51 -9.44
CA LYS A 35 -8.43 1.66 -10.48
C LYS A 35 -8.53 2.43 -11.79
N ASP A 36 -8.08 1.82 -12.87
CA ASP A 36 -8.29 2.37 -14.20
C ASP A 36 -9.75 2.16 -14.61
N MET A 37 -10.45 3.25 -14.91
CA MET A 37 -11.87 3.24 -15.30
C MET A 37 -12.06 3.36 -16.83
N ASP A 38 -10.99 3.41 -17.63
CA ASP A 38 -11.10 3.48 -19.09
C ASP A 38 -11.69 2.17 -19.65
N SER A 39 -12.70 2.31 -20.49
CA SER A 39 -13.44 1.20 -21.09
C SER A 39 -13.26 1.14 -22.60
N SER A 40 -12.25 1.81 -23.16
CA SER A 40 -11.92 1.69 -24.58
C SER A 40 -11.62 0.22 -24.97
N PRO A 41 -11.90 -0.21 -26.22
CA PRO A 41 -11.71 -1.61 -26.63
C PRO A 41 -10.29 -2.13 -26.41
N ILE A 42 -9.29 -1.27 -26.65
CA ILE A 42 -7.88 -1.59 -26.43
C ILE A 42 -7.59 -1.77 -24.94
N THR A 43 -8.12 -0.90 -24.08
CA THR A 43 -7.93 -1.02 -22.63
C THR A 43 -8.66 -2.22 -22.05
N LEU A 44 -9.84 -2.58 -22.57
CA LEU A 44 -10.53 -3.81 -22.19
C LEU A 44 -9.71 -5.05 -22.52
N LEU A 45 -9.10 -5.09 -23.72
CA LEU A 45 -8.17 -6.16 -24.07
C LEU A 45 -6.97 -6.21 -23.13
N LYS A 46 -6.36 -5.06 -22.80
CA LYS A 46 -5.26 -4.98 -21.81
C LYS A 46 -5.67 -5.49 -20.44
N LYS A 47 -6.85 -5.09 -19.95
CA LYS A 47 -7.41 -5.54 -18.66
C LYS A 47 -7.61 -7.05 -18.64
N TRP A 48 -8.09 -7.63 -19.73
CA TRP A 48 -8.27 -9.08 -19.85
C TRP A 48 -6.94 -9.83 -19.83
N VAL A 49 -5.94 -9.37 -20.61
CA VAL A 49 -4.58 -9.95 -20.60
C VAL A 49 -3.93 -9.84 -19.22
N HIS A 50 -4.00 -8.66 -18.59
CA HIS A 50 -3.50 -8.43 -17.23
C HIS A 50 -4.16 -9.38 -16.23
N PHE A 51 -5.49 -9.50 -16.29
CA PHE A 51 -6.24 -10.40 -15.41
C PHE A 51 -5.77 -11.86 -15.56
N GLY A 52 -5.65 -12.37 -16.79
CA GLY A 52 -5.21 -13.74 -17.03
C GLY A 52 -3.76 -14.01 -16.63
N TYR A 53 -2.86 -13.07 -16.90
CA TYR A 53 -1.42 -13.26 -16.68
C TYR A 53 -1.00 -13.07 -15.22
N VAL A 54 -1.51 -12.02 -14.55
CA VAL A 54 -1.05 -11.64 -13.22
C VAL A 54 -2.20 -11.39 -12.24
N GLY A 55 -3.31 -10.78 -12.68
CA GLY A 55 -4.37 -10.33 -11.79
C GLY A 55 -5.08 -11.48 -11.06
N LEU A 56 -5.45 -12.55 -11.75
CA LEU A 56 -6.07 -13.72 -11.14
C LEU A 56 -5.15 -14.40 -10.11
N TRP A 57 -3.86 -14.52 -10.43
CA TRP A 57 -2.88 -15.21 -9.59
C TRP A 57 -2.48 -14.40 -8.36
N THR A 58 -2.24 -13.10 -8.51
CA THR A 58 -1.68 -12.24 -7.47
C THR A 58 -2.70 -11.30 -6.82
N GLY A 59 -3.91 -11.21 -7.37
CA GLY A 59 -4.95 -10.27 -6.94
C GLY A 59 -4.68 -8.82 -7.33
N GLN A 60 -3.70 -8.56 -8.21
CA GLN A 60 -3.37 -7.21 -8.64
C GLN A 60 -4.41 -6.67 -9.63
N ASN A 61 -5.01 -5.54 -9.28
CA ASN A 61 -5.94 -4.84 -10.17
C ASN A 61 -5.17 -4.14 -11.30
N PHE A 62 -5.86 -3.87 -12.41
CA PHE A 62 -5.35 -2.99 -13.45
C PHE A 62 -5.51 -1.54 -13.00
N THR A 63 -4.38 -0.84 -12.80
CA THR A 63 -4.35 0.47 -12.16
C THR A 63 -3.76 1.55 -13.05
N THR A 64 -4.12 2.79 -12.75
CA THR A 64 -3.49 3.99 -13.30
C THR A 64 -2.99 4.90 -12.17
N LEU A 65 -2.11 5.84 -12.51
CA LEU A 65 -1.63 6.85 -11.57
C LEU A 65 -2.79 7.76 -11.16
N ASN A 66 -2.90 8.06 -9.86
CA ASN A 66 -3.83 9.05 -9.36
C ASN A 66 -3.36 10.45 -9.81
N PRO A 67 -4.10 11.16 -10.69
CA PRO A 67 -3.71 12.49 -11.17
C PRO A 67 -3.79 13.54 -10.05
N ASP A 68 -4.65 13.32 -9.06
CA ASP A 68 -4.88 14.23 -7.93
C ASP A 68 -3.97 13.96 -6.73
N PHE A 69 -3.05 12.99 -6.83
CA PHE A 69 -2.23 12.52 -5.70
C PHE A 69 -1.58 13.67 -4.91
N LEU A 70 -0.84 14.55 -5.59
CA LEU A 70 -0.13 15.64 -4.91
C LEU A 70 -1.10 16.62 -4.24
N ARG A 71 -2.16 17.01 -4.96
CA ARG A 71 -3.20 17.93 -4.46
C ARG A 71 -3.91 17.36 -3.24
N GLN A 72 -4.19 16.06 -3.22
CA GLN A 72 -4.82 15.38 -2.08
C GLN A 72 -3.88 15.31 -0.88
N VAL A 73 -2.58 15.02 -1.08
CA VAL A 73 -1.60 15.06 0.02
C VAL A 73 -1.47 16.48 0.58
N GLU A 74 -1.47 17.50 -0.27
CA GLU A 74 -1.42 18.90 0.17
C GLU A 74 -2.64 19.34 0.96
N ALA A 75 -3.82 18.80 0.65
CA ALA A 75 -5.04 19.06 1.41
C ALA A 75 -4.98 18.48 2.82
N GLU A 76 -4.41 17.28 2.96
CA GLU A 76 -4.24 16.59 4.25
C GLU A 76 -3.04 17.12 5.05
N VAL A 77 -1.97 17.52 4.36
CA VAL A 77 -0.71 18.02 4.94
C VAL A 77 -0.28 19.29 4.21
N PRO A 78 -0.83 20.46 4.59
CA PRO A 78 -0.49 21.73 3.95
C PRO A 78 0.94 22.18 4.24
N ASP A 79 1.49 21.79 5.39
CA ASP A 79 2.85 22.13 5.80
C ASP A 79 3.89 21.29 5.05
N LYS A 80 4.68 21.95 4.19
CA LYS A 80 5.73 21.34 3.37
C LYS A 80 6.98 20.94 4.16
N ASP A 81 7.12 21.48 5.37
CA ASP A 81 8.18 21.13 6.30
C ASP A 81 7.78 19.98 7.24
N ALA A 82 6.53 19.51 7.18
CA ALA A 82 6.10 18.33 7.93
C ALA A 82 6.90 17.09 7.54
N LYS A 83 7.23 16.26 8.54
CA LYS A 83 7.94 14.99 8.35
C LYS A 83 6.96 13.92 7.88
N LEU A 84 7.09 13.46 6.64
CA LEU A 84 6.24 12.40 6.07
C LEU A 84 7.02 11.10 5.93
N LEU A 85 6.45 10.02 6.45
CA LEU A 85 6.92 8.66 6.24
C LEU A 85 5.96 7.97 5.26
N VAL A 86 6.41 7.78 4.02
CA VAL A 86 5.61 7.25 2.93
C VAL A 86 5.67 5.73 2.90
N ALA A 87 4.52 5.07 3.01
CA ALA A 87 4.41 3.62 3.10
C ALA A 87 3.56 3.04 1.97
N CYS A 88 4.04 1.93 1.40
CA CYS A 88 3.30 1.11 0.46
C CYS A 88 3.50 -0.38 0.80
N GLY A 89 3.10 -1.27 -0.09
CA GLY A 89 3.35 -2.71 0.07
C GLY A 89 4.82 -3.10 0.19
N GLU A 90 5.62 -2.82 -0.83
CA GLU A 90 7.00 -3.34 -0.98
C GLU A 90 8.09 -2.26 -0.97
N GLY A 91 7.71 -0.98 -0.91
CA GLY A 91 8.61 0.17 -0.89
C GLY A 91 8.80 0.88 -2.25
N LEU A 92 8.68 0.18 -3.38
CA LEU A 92 8.92 0.78 -4.71
C LEU A 92 7.95 1.92 -5.04
N ARG A 93 6.66 1.73 -4.76
CA ARG A 93 5.64 2.78 -4.95
C ARG A 93 5.90 3.97 -4.03
N SER A 94 6.42 3.73 -2.82
CA SER A 94 6.77 4.81 -1.89
C SER A 94 7.91 5.69 -2.42
N ILE A 95 8.92 5.10 -3.06
CA ILE A 95 10.02 5.86 -3.68
C ILE A 95 9.46 6.79 -4.77
N MET A 96 8.56 6.27 -5.61
CA MET A 96 7.91 7.07 -6.64
C MET A 96 7.05 8.19 -6.06
N ALA A 97 6.26 7.92 -5.01
CA ALA A 97 5.50 8.95 -4.32
C ALA A 97 6.41 9.99 -3.65
N ALA A 98 7.47 9.58 -2.98
CA ALA A 98 8.43 10.49 -2.35
C ALA A 98 9.07 11.42 -3.39
N SER A 99 9.44 10.90 -4.58
CA SER A 99 9.92 11.74 -5.68
C SER A 99 8.88 12.76 -6.15
N LYS A 100 7.61 12.37 -6.28
CA LYS A 100 6.51 13.29 -6.63
C LYS A 100 6.28 14.36 -5.55
N LEU A 101 6.31 13.97 -4.26
CA LEU A 101 6.13 14.89 -3.13
C LEU A 101 7.31 15.86 -3.03
N TYR A 102 8.53 15.39 -3.26
CA TYR A 102 9.72 16.23 -3.28
C TYR A 102 9.64 17.28 -4.39
N ALA A 103 9.24 16.87 -5.60
CA ALA A 103 8.97 17.79 -6.69
C ALA A 103 7.83 18.79 -6.37
N GLY A 104 6.87 18.39 -5.54
CA GLY A 104 5.82 19.23 -4.98
C GLY A 104 6.24 20.07 -3.76
N GLY A 105 7.53 20.13 -3.43
CA GLY A 105 8.10 21.01 -2.40
C GLY A 105 8.13 20.46 -0.98
N PHE A 106 7.71 19.21 -0.74
CA PHE A 106 7.87 18.58 0.57
C PHE A 106 9.35 18.28 0.84
N LYS A 107 9.84 18.66 2.03
CA LYS A 107 11.29 18.63 2.32
C LYS A 107 11.70 17.42 3.15
N ASN A 108 10.88 17.04 4.13
CA ASN A 108 11.21 16.01 5.11
C ASN A 108 10.51 14.69 4.79
N LEU A 109 11.03 13.99 3.78
CA LEU A 109 10.44 12.75 3.28
C LEU A 109 11.30 11.53 3.66
N GLY A 110 10.64 10.52 4.20
CA GLY A 110 11.17 9.17 4.36
C GLY A 110 10.24 8.14 3.74
N TRP A 111 10.71 6.91 3.55
CA TRP A 111 9.85 5.79 3.18
C TRP A 111 10.24 4.51 3.90
N LEU A 112 9.28 3.60 4.06
CA LEU A 112 9.53 2.29 4.65
C LEU A 112 10.23 1.38 3.63
N ALA A 113 11.48 1.01 3.92
CA ALA A 113 12.24 0.06 3.11
C ALA A 113 11.58 -1.33 3.15
N GLY A 114 11.20 -1.86 1.98
CA GLY A 114 10.43 -3.10 1.89
C GLY A 114 8.94 -2.96 2.20
N GLY A 115 8.47 -1.75 2.54
CA GLY A 115 7.06 -1.43 2.81
C GLY A 115 6.44 -2.24 3.96
N PHE A 116 5.11 -2.29 3.99
CA PHE A 116 4.36 -3.07 4.97
C PHE A 116 4.60 -4.58 4.87
N ASN A 117 5.07 -5.08 3.74
CA ASN A 117 5.40 -6.51 3.58
C ASN A 117 6.54 -6.96 4.51
N ARG A 118 7.36 -6.03 5.00
CA ARG A 118 8.43 -6.29 5.97
C ARG A 118 8.11 -5.87 7.40
N SER A 119 6.92 -5.34 7.67
CA SER A 119 6.57 -4.92 9.03
C SER A 119 6.31 -6.13 9.93
N ALA A 120 6.90 -6.12 11.13
CA ALA A 120 6.53 -7.01 12.22
C ALA A 120 5.30 -6.48 12.97
N ASN A 121 4.65 -7.36 13.74
CA ASN A 121 3.46 -6.99 14.54
C ASN A 121 3.78 -5.92 15.60
N SER A 122 5.04 -5.79 16.02
CA SER A 122 5.51 -4.81 17.00
C SER A 122 5.88 -3.46 16.41
N ASP A 123 5.98 -3.34 15.08
CA ASP A 123 6.48 -2.12 14.43
C ASP A 123 5.44 -0.99 14.48
N PHE A 124 4.16 -1.35 14.56
CA PHE A 124 3.05 -0.40 14.66
C PHE A 124 2.19 -0.70 15.88
N PRO A 125 1.87 0.31 16.70
CA PRO A 125 1.19 0.12 17.97
C PRO A 125 -0.26 -0.35 17.81
N ALA A 126 -0.91 0.02 16.71
CA ALA A 126 -2.29 -0.34 16.44
C ALA A 126 -2.47 -0.59 14.94
N VAL A 127 -2.98 -1.78 14.61
CA VAL A 127 -3.31 -2.21 13.25
C VAL A 127 -4.80 -2.54 13.18
N GLU A 128 -5.47 -2.00 12.17
CA GLU A 128 -6.90 -2.23 11.91
C GLU A 128 -7.08 -3.08 10.64
N GLY A 129 -8.06 -3.99 10.63
CA GLY A 129 -8.37 -4.82 9.46
C GLY A 129 -8.50 -6.29 9.80
N SER A 130 -8.89 -7.11 8.82
CA SER A 130 -9.02 -8.56 8.99
C SER A 130 -7.70 -9.30 8.79
N GLU A 131 -6.73 -8.67 8.14
CA GLU A 131 -5.44 -9.26 7.78
C GLU A 131 -4.27 -8.63 8.53
N LYS A 132 -3.11 -9.28 8.46
CA LYS A 132 -1.84 -8.66 8.88
C LYS A 132 -1.33 -7.71 7.79
N LEU A 133 -0.70 -6.60 8.18
CA LEU A 133 -0.10 -5.63 7.26
C LEU A 133 0.82 -6.29 6.21
N GLN A 134 1.65 -7.23 6.66
CA GLN A 134 2.57 -8.03 5.84
C GLN A 134 1.90 -8.85 4.72
N TYR A 135 0.59 -9.10 4.81
CA TYR A 135 -0.16 -9.92 3.85
C TYR A 135 -1.17 -9.12 3.03
N ALA A 136 -1.37 -7.84 3.34
CA ALA A 136 -2.40 -7.03 2.72
C ALA A 136 -2.22 -6.82 1.21
N THR A 137 -0.99 -6.95 0.69
CA THR A 137 -0.73 -6.86 -0.76
C THR A 137 -1.04 -8.16 -1.51
N ILE A 138 -1.19 -9.27 -0.79
CA ILE A 138 -1.37 -10.61 -1.37
C ILE A 138 -2.86 -10.80 -1.67
N GLY A 139 -3.17 -11.30 -2.87
CA GLY A 139 -4.55 -11.56 -3.30
C GLY A 139 -4.62 -12.65 -4.36
N GLY A 140 -5.79 -12.81 -4.96
CA GLY A 140 -6.01 -13.82 -6.00
C GLY A 140 -5.74 -15.24 -5.48
N VAL A 141 -5.31 -16.12 -6.37
CA VAL A 141 -4.98 -17.52 -6.02
C VAL A 141 -3.84 -17.60 -4.99
N SER A 142 -2.86 -16.69 -5.04
CA SER A 142 -1.72 -16.67 -4.11
C SER A 142 -2.13 -16.52 -2.64
N TYR A 143 -3.28 -15.89 -2.36
CA TYR A 143 -3.81 -15.78 -1.01
C TYR A 143 -4.19 -17.14 -0.41
N PHE A 144 -4.77 -18.06 -1.19
CA PHE A 144 -5.09 -19.40 -0.70
C PHE A 144 -3.83 -20.22 -0.39
N PHE A 145 -2.78 -20.08 -1.20
CA PHE A 145 -1.49 -20.69 -0.91
C PHE A 145 -0.88 -20.12 0.38
N LEU A 146 -0.97 -18.82 0.60
CA LEU A 146 -0.53 -18.20 1.86
C LEU A 146 -1.28 -18.78 3.06
N GLN A 147 -2.61 -18.90 2.98
CA GLN A 147 -3.42 -19.46 4.06
C GLN A 147 -3.04 -20.92 4.34
N LEU A 148 -2.84 -21.73 3.29
CA LEU A 148 -2.37 -23.11 3.43
C LEU A 148 -0.99 -23.16 4.11
N LEU A 149 -0.05 -22.31 3.71
CA LEU A 149 1.29 -22.24 4.31
C LEU A 149 1.24 -21.82 5.79
N ILE A 150 0.37 -20.89 6.16
CA ILE A 150 0.17 -20.48 7.55
C ILE A 150 -0.37 -21.65 8.37
N LEU A 151 -1.37 -22.38 7.85
CA LEU A 151 -1.94 -23.55 8.50
C LEU A 151 -0.88 -24.64 8.74
N LEU A 152 -0.11 -24.99 7.70
CA LEU A 152 0.95 -26.01 7.79
C LEU A 152 2.02 -25.63 8.82
N ARG A 153 2.39 -24.34 8.90
CA ARG A 153 3.35 -23.84 9.90
C ARG A 153 2.81 -23.85 11.32
N ALA A 154 1.51 -23.67 11.51
CA ALA A 154 0.89 -23.77 12.83
C ALA A 154 0.94 -25.22 13.32
N VAL A 155 0.53 -26.18 12.48
CA VAL A 155 0.56 -27.61 12.82
C VAL A 155 1.99 -28.11 13.11
N GLY A 156 2.97 -27.73 12.29
CA GLY A 156 4.36 -28.17 12.49
C GLY A 156 5.13 -27.48 13.62
N LYS A 157 4.49 -26.58 14.39
CA LYS A 157 5.08 -25.91 15.55
C LYS A 157 4.62 -26.52 16.89
N ASP A 158 3.68 -27.46 16.85
CA ASP A 158 3.12 -28.14 18.02
C ASP A 158 3.86 -29.46 18.35
N ASP A 159 4.96 -29.77 17.65
CA ASP A 159 5.93 -30.85 17.91
C ASP A 159 7.31 -30.29 18.33
#